data_AF-A0A4D4L7A8-F1
#
_entry.id   AF-A0A4D4L7A8-F1
#
_cell.length_a   1.000
_cell.length_b   1.000
_cell.length_c   1.000
_cell.angle_alpha   90.00
_cell.angle_beta   90.00
_cell.angle_gamma   90.00
#
_symmetry.space_group_name_H-M   'P 1'
#
loop_
_entity.id
_entity.type
_entity.pdbx_description
1 polymer ?
#
loop_
_entity_poly.entity_id
_entity_poly.type
_entity_poly.pdbx_seq_one_letter_code
_entity_poly.pdbx_strand_id
1 'polypeptide(L)'
;MPWPPEAREQLITLLGAGESTVGVWEALEAEGLITRLLPDWERVRCRPQRNPVHRWTVDRHLVETAVRASALSRRVGRPDLLLVAALLHDIGKGWPGDHSVAGETIARDVAARIGFDRADVAVLATLVRHHLLLVETATRRDLDDPATVRSVAEAVGSASTLELLHALTEADALATGPAAWSAWRGSLVADLVKRVSAVLAGEPADDWSTPQQTTAEQERLAVEAWRTGGPVLALHARSESLPPGETGLLTDATEAPPEEGATGPEPIGVELLIAVPDQPGVLATAAGVLALHRLTVRAADLRAVALPSELDAAGAVGGVLLLSWRVAAEYGSLPQAARLRNDLLRALDGSLDIVARLAEREAAYRKYPRRRGVHAPPPRVTVAPGSSQLATVLEVRAQDAPGLLHRIGRALEHAGVAVRSAHVSTLGANAVDAFYVTDDSGAPLKPMHAAEVAQNVERALTSPPPPSPSGV
;
A
#
# COMPACT_ATOMS: atom_id res chain seq x y z
N MET A 1 -34.25 -23.72 -5.98
CA MET A 1 -35.19 -22.85 -5.24
C MET A 1 -34.36 -22.03 -4.26
N PRO A 2 -34.56 -20.72 -4.18
CA PRO A 2 -33.92 -19.90 -3.16
C PRO A 2 -34.36 -20.35 -1.76
N TRP A 3 -33.57 -20.03 -0.75
CA TRP A 3 -33.93 -20.25 0.64
C TRP A 3 -35.20 -19.47 1.02
N PRO A 4 -35.95 -19.93 2.03
CA PRO A 4 -36.99 -19.12 2.64
C PRO A 4 -36.41 -17.80 3.18
N PRO A 5 -37.15 -16.67 3.11
CA PRO A 5 -36.69 -15.38 3.65
C PRO A 5 -36.25 -15.44 5.11
N GLU A 6 -36.97 -16.22 5.94
CA GLU A 6 -36.65 -16.44 7.35
C GLU A 6 -35.26 -17.08 7.53
N ALA A 7 -34.88 -18.04 6.69
CA ALA A 7 -33.56 -18.66 6.76
C ALA A 7 -32.43 -17.67 6.44
N ARG A 8 -32.67 -16.78 5.46
CA ARG A 8 -31.73 -15.67 5.15
C ARG A 8 -31.62 -14.70 6.32
N GLU A 9 -32.73 -14.31 6.93
CA GLU A 9 -32.75 -13.42 8.10
C GLU A 9 -31.99 -14.03 9.28
N GLN A 10 -32.22 -15.31 9.58
CA GLN A 10 -31.49 -16.03 10.63
C GLN A 10 -29.98 -16.12 10.34
N LEU A 11 -29.58 -16.32 9.08
CA LEU A 11 -28.16 -16.25 8.70
C LEU A 11 -27.58 -14.87 8.97
N ILE A 12 -28.27 -13.79 8.56
CA ILE A 12 -27.81 -12.41 8.78
C ILE A 12 -27.73 -12.10 10.28
N THR A 13 -28.73 -12.53 11.07
CA THR A 13 -28.72 -12.37 12.53
C THR A 13 -27.55 -13.12 13.16
N LEU A 14 -27.29 -14.35 12.71
CA LEU A 14 -26.13 -15.12 13.16
C LEU A 14 -24.83 -14.38 12.87
N LEU A 15 -24.60 -13.94 11.62
CA LEU A 15 -23.38 -13.20 11.25
C LEU A 15 -23.25 -11.86 11.98
N GLY A 16 -24.39 -11.22 12.28
CA GLY A 16 -24.46 -9.96 13.02
C GLY A 16 -24.22 -10.09 14.52
N ALA A 17 -24.15 -11.30 15.08
CA ALA A 17 -24.01 -11.55 16.52
C ALA A 17 -22.60 -11.26 17.07
N GLY A 18 -21.65 -10.83 16.22
CA GLY A 18 -20.28 -10.52 16.64
C GLY A 18 -19.55 -11.78 17.13
N GLU A 19 -18.76 -11.68 18.19
CA GLU A 19 -17.91 -12.78 18.66
C GLU A 19 -18.70 -14.06 19.00
N SER A 20 -19.97 -13.96 19.39
CA SER A 20 -20.82 -15.14 19.64
C SER A 20 -21.07 -15.98 18.38
N THR A 21 -20.94 -15.40 17.19
CA THR A 21 -21.08 -16.09 15.89
C THR A 21 -20.10 -17.27 15.80
N VAL A 22 -18.89 -17.10 16.31
CA VAL A 22 -17.80 -18.08 16.23
C VAL A 22 -18.24 -19.44 16.77
N GLY A 23 -18.69 -19.48 18.02
CA GLY A 23 -18.99 -20.76 18.69
C GLY A 23 -20.19 -21.45 18.05
N VAL A 24 -21.18 -20.68 17.61
CA VAL A 24 -22.35 -21.21 16.90
C VAL A 24 -21.94 -21.76 15.53
N TRP A 25 -21.13 -21.03 14.78
CA TRP A 25 -20.65 -21.46 13.46
C TRP A 25 -19.84 -22.75 13.55
N GLU A 26 -18.91 -22.84 14.51
CA GLU A 26 -18.10 -24.03 14.76
C GLU A 26 -18.96 -25.24 15.12
N ALA A 27 -20.00 -25.07 15.94
CA ALA A 27 -20.94 -26.14 16.27
C ALA A 27 -21.75 -26.60 15.05
N LEU A 28 -22.26 -25.67 14.23
CA LEU A 28 -22.95 -25.99 12.98
C LEU A 28 -22.02 -26.71 11.98
N GLU A 29 -20.75 -26.32 11.94
CA GLU A 29 -19.74 -26.92 11.10
C GLU A 29 -19.33 -28.33 11.57
N ALA A 30 -19.22 -28.55 12.88
CA ALA A 30 -18.97 -29.87 13.46
C ALA A 30 -20.06 -30.89 13.07
N GLU A 31 -21.32 -30.44 13.01
CA GLU A 31 -22.47 -31.24 12.55
C GLU A 31 -22.62 -31.29 11.01
N GLY A 32 -21.71 -30.64 10.27
CA GLY A 32 -21.70 -30.60 8.81
C GLY A 32 -22.85 -29.79 8.20
N LEU A 33 -23.53 -28.95 8.97
CA LEU A 33 -24.66 -28.14 8.50
C LEU A 33 -24.20 -27.00 7.58
N ILE A 34 -23.05 -26.38 7.88
CA ILE A 34 -22.50 -25.29 7.06
C ILE A 34 -22.26 -25.75 5.62
N THR A 35 -21.58 -26.89 5.42
CA THR A 35 -21.33 -27.41 4.06
C THR A 35 -22.62 -27.80 3.32
N ARG A 36 -23.66 -28.25 4.04
CA ARG A 36 -24.96 -28.54 3.40
C ARG A 36 -25.67 -27.26 2.95
N LEU A 37 -25.61 -26.21 3.76
CA LEU A 37 -26.19 -24.91 3.43
C LEU A 37 -25.37 -24.22 2.32
N LEU A 38 -24.05 -24.21 2.45
CA LEU A 38 -23.08 -23.57 1.57
C LEU A 38 -22.09 -24.62 1.03
N PRO A 39 -22.44 -25.36 -0.04
CA PRO A 39 -21.58 -26.41 -0.62
C PRO A 39 -20.16 -25.96 -0.95
N ASP A 40 -20.00 -24.73 -1.45
CA ASP A 40 -18.70 -24.17 -1.80
C ASP A 40 -17.76 -23.98 -0.59
N TRP A 41 -18.31 -23.99 0.64
CA TRP A 41 -17.54 -23.93 1.89
C TRP A 41 -16.57 -25.10 2.04
N GLU A 42 -16.90 -26.28 1.49
CA GLU A 42 -16.04 -27.47 1.53
C GLU A 42 -14.62 -27.20 1.00
N ARG A 43 -14.49 -26.28 0.05
CA ARG A 43 -13.20 -25.94 -0.59
C ARG A 43 -12.31 -25.04 0.27
N VAL A 44 -12.87 -24.31 1.23
CA VAL A 44 -12.15 -23.40 2.12
C VAL A 44 -12.01 -23.92 3.55
N ARG A 45 -12.76 -24.96 3.91
CA ARG A 45 -12.69 -25.65 5.20
C ARG A 45 -11.28 -26.13 5.54
N CYS A 46 -10.80 -25.76 6.72
CA CYS A 46 -9.46 -26.00 7.27
C CYS A 46 -8.33 -25.70 6.28
N ARG A 47 -8.55 -24.81 5.31
CA ARG A 47 -7.56 -24.53 4.27
C ARG A 47 -6.48 -23.57 4.81
N PRO A 48 -5.19 -23.91 4.72
CA PRO A 48 -4.13 -23.01 5.13
C PRO A 48 -4.09 -21.75 4.24
N GLN A 49 -3.93 -20.58 4.86
CA GLN A 49 -3.62 -19.34 4.14
C GLN A 49 -2.16 -19.35 3.68
N ARG A 50 -1.89 -18.85 2.46
CA ARG A 50 -0.54 -18.86 1.87
C ARG A 50 0.33 -17.67 2.27
N ASN A 51 -0.22 -16.69 2.99
CA ASN A 51 0.47 -15.46 3.39
C ASN A 51 0.76 -15.46 4.91
N PRO A 52 2.01 -15.20 5.36
CA PRO A 52 2.43 -15.28 6.76
C PRO A 52 1.70 -14.36 7.74
N VAL A 53 0.92 -13.37 7.26
CA VAL A 53 0.20 -12.43 8.13
C VAL A 53 -1.13 -13.01 8.64
N HIS A 54 -1.69 -14.03 7.99
CA HIS A 54 -2.96 -14.61 8.44
C HIS A 54 -2.75 -15.51 9.66
N ARG A 55 -3.50 -15.21 10.72
CA ARG A 55 -3.58 -16.04 11.94
C ARG A 55 -4.38 -17.32 11.75
N TRP A 56 -5.35 -17.31 10.83
CA TRP A 56 -6.41 -18.32 10.74
C TRP A 56 -6.37 -19.08 9.41
N THR A 57 -6.99 -20.27 9.39
CA THR A 57 -7.37 -20.95 8.14
C THR A 57 -8.40 -20.10 7.38
N VAL A 58 -8.59 -20.36 6.08
CA VAL A 58 -9.45 -19.53 5.22
C VAL A 58 -10.88 -19.48 5.76
N ASP A 59 -11.49 -20.62 6.07
CA ASP A 59 -12.82 -20.73 6.70
C ASP A 59 -12.96 -19.89 7.97
N ARG A 60 -12.03 -20.04 8.93
CA ARG A 60 -12.05 -19.28 10.18
C ARG A 60 -11.87 -17.78 9.91
N HIS A 61 -10.99 -17.42 8.99
CA HIS A 61 -10.79 -16.02 8.55
C HIS A 61 -12.09 -15.41 8.02
N LEU A 62 -12.85 -16.12 7.19
CA LEU A 62 -14.15 -15.64 6.68
C LEU A 62 -15.14 -15.31 7.81
N VAL A 63 -15.22 -16.17 8.83
CA VAL A 63 -16.08 -15.94 10.00
C VAL A 63 -15.58 -14.76 10.82
N GLU A 64 -14.27 -14.67 11.08
CA GLU A 64 -13.67 -13.54 11.80
C GLU A 64 -13.87 -12.21 11.06
N THR A 65 -13.77 -12.20 9.73
CA THR A 65 -14.08 -11.02 8.91
C THR A 65 -15.55 -10.62 9.06
N ALA A 66 -16.48 -11.58 9.12
CA ALA A 66 -17.89 -11.29 9.40
C ALA A 66 -18.10 -10.71 10.82
N VAL A 67 -17.37 -11.20 11.83
CA VAL A 67 -17.37 -10.64 13.19
C VAL A 67 -16.85 -9.19 13.19
N ARG A 68 -15.77 -8.89 12.48
CA ARG A 68 -15.26 -7.51 12.35
C ARG A 68 -16.24 -6.63 11.61
N ALA A 69 -16.87 -7.15 10.55
CA ALA A 69 -17.87 -6.45 9.76
C ALA A 69 -19.14 -6.12 10.57
N SER A 70 -19.55 -6.98 11.51
CA SER A 70 -20.73 -6.71 12.34
C SER A 70 -20.58 -5.45 13.19
N ALA A 71 -19.36 -5.17 13.70
CA ALA A 71 -19.04 -3.95 14.42
C ALA A 71 -19.15 -2.68 13.54
N LEU A 72 -19.04 -2.84 12.22
CA LEU A 72 -19.12 -1.76 11.24
C LEU A 72 -20.54 -1.57 10.67
N SER A 73 -21.52 -2.37 11.07
CA SER A 73 -22.90 -2.35 10.53
C SER A 73 -23.56 -0.97 10.58
N ARG A 74 -23.21 -0.13 11.56
CA ARG A 74 -23.76 1.23 11.71
C ARG A 74 -23.15 2.27 10.75
N ARG A 75 -22.06 1.92 10.06
CA ARG A 75 -21.38 2.79 9.09
C ARG A 75 -21.87 2.59 7.65
N VAL A 76 -22.77 1.63 7.42
CA VAL A 76 -23.23 1.27 6.08
C VAL A 76 -24.75 1.25 5.98
N GLY A 77 -25.29 1.59 4.82
CA GLY A 77 -26.73 1.55 4.57
C GLY A 77 -27.32 0.13 4.42
N ARG A 78 -26.48 -0.87 4.12
CA ARG A 78 -26.87 -2.27 3.87
C ARG A 78 -26.00 -3.27 4.66
N PRO A 79 -26.16 -3.33 6.00
CA PRO A 79 -25.34 -4.21 6.84
C PRO A 79 -25.51 -5.69 6.51
N ASP A 80 -26.67 -6.09 6.00
CA ASP A 80 -26.93 -7.44 5.50
C ASP A 80 -25.98 -7.83 4.36
N LEU A 81 -25.79 -6.94 3.38
CA LEU A 81 -24.85 -7.19 2.27
C LEU A 81 -23.40 -7.17 2.74
N LEU A 82 -23.05 -6.29 3.67
CA LEU A 82 -21.70 -6.25 4.26
C LEU A 82 -21.35 -7.58 4.94
N LEU A 83 -22.25 -8.12 5.77
CA LEU A 83 -22.03 -9.36 6.51
C LEU A 83 -21.89 -10.57 5.57
N VAL A 84 -22.73 -10.65 4.54
CA VAL A 84 -22.66 -11.72 3.55
C VAL A 84 -21.42 -11.58 2.67
N ALA A 85 -21.04 -10.38 2.26
CA ALA A 85 -19.81 -10.14 1.52
C ALA A 85 -18.57 -10.50 2.36
N ALA A 86 -18.56 -10.17 3.65
CA ALA A 86 -17.49 -10.53 4.59
C ALA A 86 -17.29 -12.06 4.68
N LEU A 87 -18.39 -12.82 4.76
CA LEU A 87 -18.34 -14.28 4.77
C LEU A 87 -17.84 -14.87 3.43
N LEU A 88 -18.04 -14.17 2.30
CA LEU A 88 -17.78 -14.70 0.96
C LEU A 88 -16.53 -14.13 0.27
N HIS A 89 -15.91 -13.07 0.79
CA HIS A 89 -14.86 -12.31 0.08
C HIS A 89 -13.72 -13.18 -0.44
N ASP A 90 -13.36 -14.21 0.33
CA ASP A 90 -12.23 -15.09 0.06
C ASP A 90 -12.64 -16.51 -0.38
N ILE A 91 -13.93 -16.75 -0.64
CA ILE A 91 -14.47 -18.09 -0.96
C ILE A 91 -13.80 -18.73 -2.18
N GLY A 92 -13.29 -17.89 -3.10
CA GLY A 92 -12.58 -18.32 -4.29
C GLY A 92 -11.19 -18.93 -4.03
N LYS A 93 -10.58 -18.78 -2.85
CA LYS A 93 -9.24 -19.35 -2.53
C LYS A 93 -9.19 -20.88 -2.63
N GLY A 94 -10.34 -21.53 -2.59
CA GLY A 94 -10.53 -22.96 -2.80
C GLY A 94 -10.37 -23.42 -4.27
N TRP A 95 -10.29 -22.50 -5.23
CA TRP A 95 -10.33 -22.75 -6.67
C TRP A 95 -9.02 -22.33 -7.37
N PRO A 96 -8.70 -22.93 -8.54
CA PRO A 96 -7.55 -22.50 -9.33
C PRO A 96 -7.78 -21.14 -9.98
N GLY A 97 -6.69 -20.38 -10.19
CA GLY A 97 -6.72 -19.05 -10.80
C GLY A 97 -6.78 -17.92 -9.78
N ASP A 98 -7.26 -16.76 -10.22
CA ASP A 98 -7.48 -15.60 -9.36
C ASP A 98 -8.72 -15.83 -8.48
N HIS A 99 -8.51 -15.81 -7.17
CA HIS A 99 -9.54 -16.08 -6.18
C HIS A 99 -10.66 -15.03 -6.16
N SER A 100 -10.38 -13.79 -6.56
CA SER A 100 -11.40 -12.74 -6.64
C SER A 100 -12.32 -12.98 -7.84
N VAL A 101 -11.77 -13.41 -8.98
CA VAL A 101 -12.54 -13.79 -10.18
C VAL A 101 -13.41 -15.02 -9.90
N ALA A 102 -12.83 -16.06 -9.32
CA ALA A 102 -13.58 -17.27 -8.96
C ALA A 102 -14.63 -16.98 -7.88
N GLY A 103 -14.25 -16.18 -6.87
CA GLY A 103 -15.11 -15.75 -5.78
C GLY A 103 -16.33 -14.98 -6.27
N GLU A 104 -16.19 -14.09 -7.26
CA GLU A 104 -17.31 -13.37 -7.88
C GLU A 104 -18.39 -14.33 -8.38
N THR A 105 -17.98 -15.37 -9.13
CA THR A 105 -18.91 -16.36 -9.71
C THR A 105 -19.64 -17.12 -8.61
N ILE A 106 -18.90 -17.59 -7.60
CA ILE A 106 -19.46 -18.32 -6.46
C ILE A 106 -20.41 -17.43 -5.66
N ALA A 107 -20.04 -16.17 -5.42
CA ALA A 107 -20.84 -15.22 -4.68
C ALA A 107 -22.18 -14.95 -5.38
N ARG A 108 -22.20 -14.88 -6.73
CA ARG A 108 -23.46 -14.75 -7.49
C ARG A 108 -24.39 -15.93 -7.22
N ASP A 109 -23.86 -17.15 -7.33
CA ASP A 109 -24.65 -18.38 -7.16
C ASP A 109 -25.12 -18.58 -5.71
N VAL A 110 -24.26 -18.27 -4.75
CA VAL A 110 -24.58 -18.38 -3.31
C VAL A 110 -25.61 -17.31 -2.92
N ALA A 111 -25.43 -16.06 -3.32
CA ALA A 111 -26.37 -14.98 -2.99
C ALA A 111 -27.76 -15.22 -3.59
N ALA A 112 -27.83 -15.69 -4.85
CA ALA A 112 -29.10 -16.05 -5.48
C ALA A 112 -29.78 -17.23 -4.77
N ARG A 113 -29.00 -18.20 -4.28
CA ARG A 113 -29.49 -19.36 -3.52
C ARG A 113 -29.99 -18.98 -2.13
N ILE A 114 -29.31 -18.05 -1.45
CA ILE A 114 -29.76 -17.48 -0.17
C ILE A 114 -31.06 -16.65 -0.35
N GLY A 115 -31.34 -16.19 -1.58
CA GLY A 115 -32.58 -15.51 -1.92
C GLY A 115 -32.47 -13.98 -1.94
N PHE A 116 -31.27 -13.44 -2.20
CA PHE A 116 -31.11 -12.02 -2.55
C PHE A 116 -31.68 -11.74 -3.94
N ASP A 117 -32.15 -10.51 -4.15
CA ASP A 117 -32.63 -10.10 -5.47
C ASP A 117 -31.48 -9.86 -6.46
N ARG A 118 -31.81 -9.61 -7.73
CA ARG A 118 -30.79 -9.45 -8.78
C ARG A 118 -29.85 -8.26 -8.56
N ALA A 119 -30.33 -7.18 -7.94
CA ALA A 119 -29.51 -6.00 -7.68
C ALA A 119 -28.52 -6.28 -6.54
N ASP A 120 -29.00 -6.87 -5.45
CA ASP A 120 -28.18 -7.25 -4.31
C ASP A 120 -27.13 -8.31 -4.67
N VAL A 121 -27.50 -9.29 -5.50
CA VAL A 121 -26.57 -10.30 -6.04
C VAL A 121 -25.45 -9.62 -6.84
N ALA A 122 -25.76 -8.59 -7.63
CA ALA A 122 -24.75 -7.86 -8.38
C ALA A 122 -23.80 -7.09 -7.45
N VAL A 123 -24.32 -6.44 -6.40
CA VAL A 123 -23.51 -5.75 -5.39
C VAL A 123 -22.58 -6.74 -4.67
N LEU A 124 -23.10 -7.86 -4.17
CA LEU A 124 -22.30 -8.89 -3.50
C LEU A 124 -21.20 -9.44 -4.41
N ALA A 125 -21.51 -9.68 -5.68
CA ALA A 125 -20.52 -10.12 -6.66
C ALA A 125 -19.40 -9.07 -6.85
N THR A 126 -19.76 -7.79 -6.99
CA THR A 126 -18.80 -6.68 -7.10
C THR A 126 -17.93 -6.56 -5.86
N LEU A 127 -18.51 -6.66 -4.65
CA LEU A 127 -17.77 -6.61 -3.39
C LEU A 127 -16.73 -7.74 -3.29
N VAL A 128 -17.14 -8.98 -3.59
CA VAL A 128 -16.22 -10.13 -3.59
C VAL A 128 -15.17 -9.99 -4.69
N ARG A 129 -15.55 -9.51 -5.87
CA ARG A 129 -14.62 -9.31 -6.99
C ARG A 129 -13.53 -8.29 -6.69
N HIS A 130 -13.88 -7.23 -5.96
CA HIS A 130 -13.02 -6.08 -5.74
C HIS A 130 -12.57 -5.92 -4.28
N HIS A 131 -12.68 -6.95 -3.44
CA HIS A 131 -12.38 -6.85 -2.00
C HIS A 131 -10.94 -6.35 -1.70
N LEU A 132 -9.98 -6.57 -2.60
CA LEU A 132 -8.60 -6.04 -2.50
C LEU A 132 -8.40 -4.66 -3.15
N LEU A 133 -9.35 -4.18 -3.95
CA LEU A 133 -9.20 -3.01 -4.83
C LEU A 133 -8.78 -1.75 -4.05
N LEU A 134 -9.48 -1.43 -2.96
CA LEU A 134 -9.21 -0.20 -2.21
C LEU A 134 -7.85 -0.23 -1.53
N VAL A 135 -7.51 -1.33 -0.84
CA VAL A 135 -6.22 -1.45 -0.14
C VAL A 135 -5.05 -1.50 -1.11
N GLU A 136 -5.18 -2.21 -2.24
CA GLU A 136 -4.13 -2.27 -3.26
C GLU A 136 -3.95 -0.92 -3.95
N THR A 137 -5.05 -0.26 -4.33
CA THR A 137 -4.98 1.06 -4.99
C THR A 137 -4.38 2.11 -4.05
N ALA A 138 -4.89 2.20 -2.83
CA ALA A 138 -4.45 3.17 -1.84
C ALA A 138 -2.95 3.02 -1.47
N THR A 139 -2.40 1.81 -1.56
CA THR A 139 -1.00 1.54 -1.19
C THR A 139 -0.04 1.45 -2.37
N ARG A 140 -0.53 1.24 -3.60
CA ARG A 140 0.33 0.95 -4.77
C ARG A 140 0.15 1.92 -5.95
N ARG A 141 -0.85 2.81 -5.91
CA ARG A 141 -1.15 3.73 -7.00
C ARG A 141 -1.07 5.17 -6.53
N ASP A 142 -0.85 6.06 -7.50
CA ASP A 142 -0.87 7.49 -7.27
C ASP A 142 -2.34 7.94 -7.15
N LEU A 143 -2.71 8.46 -5.98
CA LEU A 143 -4.06 8.93 -5.69
C LEU A 143 -4.35 10.31 -6.29
N ASP A 144 -3.29 11.05 -6.65
CA ASP A 144 -3.40 12.35 -7.33
C ASP A 144 -3.57 12.19 -8.84
N ASP A 145 -3.45 10.97 -9.37
CA ASP A 145 -3.82 10.66 -10.74
C ASP A 145 -5.34 10.48 -10.87
N PRO A 146 -6.05 11.36 -11.60
CA PRO A 146 -7.48 11.23 -11.82
C PRO A 146 -7.88 9.91 -12.50
N ALA A 147 -6.98 9.30 -13.29
CA ALA A 147 -7.25 8.01 -13.93
C ALA A 147 -7.35 6.88 -12.89
N THR A 148 -6.52 6.90 -11.84
CA THR A 148 -6.59 5.96 -10.73
C THR A 148 -7.96 6.04 -10.05
N VAL A 149 -8.39 7.25 -9.66
CA VAL A 149 -9.67 7.46 -8.98
C VAL A 149 -10.86 7.06 -9.86
N ARG A 150 -10.84 7.43 -11.15
CA ARG A 150 -11.88 7.04 -12.11
C ARG A 150 -11.98 5.53 -12.28
N SER A 151 -10.85 4.82 -12.38
CA SER A 151 -10.86 3.36 -12.53
C SER A 151 -11.52 2.66 -11.34
N VAL A 152 -11.33 3.18 -10.12
CA VAL A 152 -12.02 2.67 -8.92
C VAL A 152 -13.50 3.02 -8.96
N ALA A 153 -13.86 4.24 -9.34
CA ALA A 153 -15.26 4.68 -9.50
C ALA A 153 -16.02 3.81 -10.50
N GLU A 154 -15.41 3.51 -11.65
CA GLU A 154 -15.97 2.62 -12.68
C GLU A 154 -16.14 1.19 -12.18
N ALA A 155 -15.17 0.67 -11.42
CA ALA A 155 -15.23 -0.69 -10.87
C ALA A 155 -16.32 -0.86 -9.79
N VAL A 156 -16.49 0.14 -8.90
CA VAL A 156 -17.51 0.07 -7.83
C VAL A 156 -18.91 0.49 -8.30
N GLY A 157 -18.99 1.37 -9.31
CA GLY A 157 -20.21 1.81 -9.99
C GLY A 157 -21.17 2.71 -9.18
N SER A 158 -21.18 2.63 -7.85
CA SER A 158 -22.10 3.42 -7.00
C SER A 158 -21.52 3.75 -5.63
N ALA A 159 -21.98 4.85 -5.04
CA ALA A 159 -21.54 5.30 -3.72
C ALA A 159 -21.89 4.30 -2.60
N SER A 160 -23.05 3.64 -2.69
CA SER A 160 -23.46 2.60 -1.74
C SER A 160 -22.57 1.36 -1.82
N THR A 161 -22.14 0.96 -3.02
CA THR A 161 -21.20 -0.17 -3.17
C THR A 161 -19.80 0.21 -2.67
N LEU A 162 -19.35 1.44 -2.92
CA LEU A 162 -18.08 1.95 -2.39
C LEU A 162 -18.07 1.98 -0.85
N GLU A 163 -19.17 2.42 -0.22
CA GLU A 163 -19.34 2.43 1.23
C GLU A 163 -19.21 1.01 1.83
N LEU A 164 -19.89 0.03 1.24
CA LEU A 164 -19.80 -1.37 1.63
C LEU A 164 -18.38 -1.93 1.42
N LEU A 165 -17.75 -1.61 0.29
CA LEU A 165 -16.40 -2.07 -0.02
C LEU A 165 -15.37 -1.51 0.97
N HIS A 166 -15.51 -0.25 1.36
CA HIS A 166 -14.66 0.38 2.37
C HIS A 166 -14.77 -0.34 3.71
N ALA A 167 -15.99 -0.61 4.18
CA ALA A 167 -16.19 -1.34 5.43
C ALA A 167 -15.67 -2.79 5.34
N LEU A 168 -15.85 -3.46 4.20
CA LEU A 168 -15.34 -4.81 3.97
C LEU A 168 -13.80 -4.85 4.00
N THR A 169 -13.13 -3.91 3.33
CA THR A 169 -11.66 -3.80 3.33
C THR A 169 -11.11 -3.61 4.74
N GLU A 170 -11.75 -2.78 5.56
CA GLU A 170 -11.36 -2.58 6.97
C GLU A 170 -11.58 -3.85 7.81
N ALA A 171 -12.75 -4.49 7.67
CA ALA A 171 -13.07 -5.72 8.40
C ALA A 171 -12.09 -6.87 8.09
N ASP A 172 -11.75 -7.07 6.81
CA ASP A 172 -10.82 -8.11 6.36
C ASP A 172 -9.40 -7.89 6.92
N ALA A 173 -8.95 -6.65 6.87
CA ALA A 173 -7.65 -6.29 7.41
C ALA A 173 -7.57 -6.48 8.93
N LEU A 174 -8.61 -6.07 9.68
CA LEU A 174 -8.70 -6.29 11.12
C LEU A 174 -8.77 -7.78 11.51
N ALA A 175 -9.44 -8.60 10.70
CA ALA A 175 -9.53 -10.05 10.92
C ALA A 175 -8.21 -10.78 10.66
N THR A 176 -7.42 -10.28 9.70
CA THR A 176 -6.07 -10.78 9.43
C THR A 176 -5.14 -10.55 10.63
N GLY A 177 -5.22 -9.37 11.26
CA GLY A 177 -4.53 -9.04 12.51
C GLY A 177 -4.16 -7.56 12.64
N PRO A 178 -3.71 -7.10 13.82
CA PRO A 178 -3.44 -5.68 14.09
C PRO A 178 -2.35 -5.08 13.19
N ALA A 179 -1.38 -5.87 12.73
CA ALA A 179 -0.37 -5.42 11.76
C ALA A 179 -0.92 -5.21 10.34
N ALA A 180 -2.09 -5.78 10.02
CA ALA A 180 -2.71 -5.71 8.71
C ALA A 180 -3.65 -4.49 8.55
N TRP A 181 -4.04 -3.81 9.63
CA TRP A 181 -4.77 -2.54 9.56
C TRP A 181 -4.18 -1.50 10.53
N SER A 182 -3.36 -0.60 10.00
CA SER A 182 -2.82 0.53 10.76
C SER A 182 -3.62 1.81 10.49
N ALA A 183 -3.55 2.79 11.40
CA ALA A 183 -4.18 4.09 11.22
C ALA A 183 -3.75 4.77 9.90
N TRP A 184 -2.50 4.56 9.49
CA TRP A 184 -1.98 5.01 8.20
C TRP A 184 -2.71 4.37 7.02
N ARG A 185 -2.79 3.02 6.97
CA ARG A 185 -3.49 2.31 5.90
C ARG A 185 -4.96 2.73 5.83
N GLY A 186 -5.60 2.89 7.00
CA GLY A 186 -6.95 3.43 7.10
C GLY A 186 -7.06 4.84 6.51
N SER A 187 -6.12 5.74 6.80
CA SER A 187 -6.15 7.10 6.23
C SER A 187 -5.98 7.16 4.72
N LEU A 188 -5.15 6.27 4.13
CA LEU A 188 -4.97 6.20 2.68
C LEU A 188 -6.24 5.67 1.99
N VAL A 189 -6.84 4.62 2.56
CA VAL A 189 -8.10 4.07 2.04
C VAL A 189 -9.22 5.10 2.17
N ALA A 190 -9.30 5.81 3.29
CA ALA A 190 -10.30 6.87 3.50
C ALA A 190 -10.13 8.04 2.51
N ASP A 191 -8.89 8.48 2.23
CA ASP A 191 -8.64 9.53 1.23
C ASP A 191 -9.05 9.08 -0.17
N LEU A 192 -8.69 7.85 -0.57
CA LEU A 192 -9.15 7.27 -1.84
C LEU A 192 -10.69 7.22 -1.90
N VAL A 193 -11.35 6.71 -0.87
CA VAL A 193 -12.82 6.61 -0.81
C VAL A 193 -13.46 7.99 -0.93
N LYS A 194 -12.90 9.02 -0.28
CA LYS A 194 -13.38 10.40 -0.39
C LYS A 194 -13.32 10.90 -1.84
N ARG A 195 -12.17 10.74 -2.51
CA ARG A 195 -11.97 11.16 -3.91
C ARG A 195 -12.91 10.40 -4.87
N VAL A 196 -13.05 9.08 -4.69
CA VAL A 196 -13.94 8.26 -5.52
C VAL A 196 -15.41 8.64 -5.30
N SER A 197 -15.81 8.91 -4.04
CA SER A 197 -17.18 9.34 -3.72
C SER A 197 -17.54 10.64 -4.44
N ALA A 198 -16.61 11.58 -4.52
CA ALA A 198 -16.81 12.83 -5.23
C ALA A 198 -16.98 12.63 -6.74
N VAL A 199 -16.15 11.77 -7.36
CA VAL A 199 -16.32 11.40 -8.77
C VAL A 199 -17.68 10.74 -9.03
N LEU A 200 -18.13 9.85 -8.14
CA LEU A 200 -19.45 9.22 -8.23
C LEU A 200 -20.61 10.21 -8.02
N ALA A 201 -20.38 11.30 -7.28
CA ALA A 201 -21.34 12.39 -7.12
C ALA A 201 -21.39 13.34 -8.35
N GLY A 202 -20.52 13.12 -9.34
CA GLY A 202 -20.43 13.95 -10.55
C GLY A 202 -19.57 15.20 -10.37
N GLU A 203 -18.78 15.29 -9.30
CA GLU A 203 -17.79 16.36 -9.14
C GLU A 203 -16.65 16.17 -10.16
N PRO A 204 -16.23 17.23 -10.88
CA PRO A 204 -15.22 17.11 -11.92
C PRO A 204 -13.90 16.59 -11.35
N ALA A 205 -13.38 15.53 -11.96
CA ALA A 205 -12.10 14.91 -11.59
C ALA A 205 -10.89 15.86 -11.77
N ASP A 206 -11.06 16.96 -12.51
CA ASP A 206 -10.01 17.93 -12.80
C ASP A 206 -9.74 18.88 -11.61
N ASP A 207 -10.69 19.09 -10.70
CA ASP A 207 -10.49 19.93 -9.51
C ASP A 207 -9.50 19.28 -8.49
N TRP A 208 -9.38 17.96 -8.56
CA TRP A 208 -8.44 17.14 -7.76
C TRP A 208 -7.01 17.16 -8.32
N SER A 209 -6.85 17.65 -9.55
CA SER A 209 -5.55 17.78 -10.23
C SER A 209 -4.88 19.13 -10.01
N THR A 210 -5.50 20.02 -9.23
CA THR A 210 -4.79 21.17 -8.68
C THR A 210 -3.59 20.61 -7.90
N PRO A 211 -2.34 20.98 -8.27
CA PRO A 211 -1.16 20.53 -7.53
C PRO A 211 -1.47 20.75 -6.06
N GLN A 212 -1.41 19.69 -5.25
CA GLN A 212 -1.68 19.80 -3.83
C GLN A 212 -0.91 21.01 -3.33
N GLN A 213 -1.64 22.06 -2.95
CA GLN A 213 -1.04 23.37 -2.69
C GLN A 213 0.08 23.12 -1.69
N THR A 214 1.29 23.54 -2.04
CA THR A 214 2.46 23.33 -1.21
C THR A 214 2.11 23.78 0.19
N THR A 215 2.18 22.86 1.15
CA THR A 215 1.83 23.23 2.52
C THR A 215 2.79 24.33 2.98
N ALA A 216 2.36 25.19 3.90
CA ALA A 216 3.25 26.22 4.44
C ALA A 216 4.56 25.65 5.03
N GLU A 217 4.57 24.38 5.43
CA GLU A 217 5.80 23.68 5.80
C GLU A 217 6.67 23.31 4.59
N GLN A 218 6.09 22.71 3.55
CA GLN A 218 6.78 22.38 2.31
C GLN A 218 7.41 23.62 1.66
N GLU A 219 6.70 24.74 1.64
CA GLU A 219 7.24 26.02 1.17
C GLU A 219 8.41 26.51 2.03
N ARG A 220 8.30 26.41 3.36
CA ARG A 220 9.39 26.79 4.28
C ARG A 220 10.64 25.95 4.04
N LEU A 221 10.48 24.63 3.92
CA LEU A 221 11.60 23.71 3.62
C LEU A 221 12.21 24.02 2.26
N ALA A 222 11.40 24.29 1.24
CA ALA A 222 11.87 24.61 -0.09
C ALA A 222 12.70 25.90 -0.11
N VAL A 223 12.20 26.96 0.52
CA VAL A 223 12.91 28.25 0.64
C VAL A 223 14.21 28.09 1.41
N GLU A 224 14.24 27.27 2.46
CA GLU A 224 15.47 27.01 3.22
C GLU A 224 16.50 26.20 2.41
N ALA A 225 16.07 25.18 1.67
CA ALA A 225 16.94 24.37 0.83
C ALA A 225 17.58 25.22 -0.27
N TRP A 226 16.79 26.10 -0.91
CA TRP A 226 17.30 27.05 -1.90
C TRP A 226 18.31 28.02 -1.30
N ARG A 227 17.99 28.62 -0.15
CA ARG A 227 18.87 29.60 0.52
C ARG A 227 20.20 29.01 0.97
N THR A 228 20.18 27.76 1.42
CA THR A 228 21.38 27.07 1.95
C THR A 228 22.16 26.34 0.86
N GLY A 229 21.56 26.10 -0.31
CA GLY A 229 22.14 25.28 -1.37
C GLY A 229 22.29 23.80 -1.00
N GLY A 230 21.63 23.34 0.07
CA GLY A 230 21.74 21.97 0.58
C GLY A 230 20.39 21.38 0.97
N PRO A 231 20.32 20.07 1.24
CA PRO A 231 19.08 19.41 1.61
C PRO A 231 18.61 19.85 3.00
N VAL A 232 17.30 19.99 3.15
CA VAL A 232 16.59 20.27 4.40
C VAL A 232 15.56 19.16 4.61
N LEU A 233 15.45 18.65 5.84
CA LEU A 233 14.62 17.50 6.15
C LEU A 233 13.69 17.79 7.34
N ALA A 234 12.45 17.33 7.24
CA ALA A 234 11.50 17.26 8.35
C ALA A 234 11.02 15.81 8.53
N LEU A 235 11.01 15.33 9.78
CA LEU A 235 10.51 14.01 10.15
C LEU A 235 9.23 14.17 10.96
N HIS A 236 8.13 13.60 10.46
CA HIS A 236 6.86 13.54 11.15
C HIS A 236 6.61 12.12 11.63
N ALA A 237 6.86 11.88 12.92
CA ALA A 237 6.39 10.67 13.57
C ALA A 237 4.87 10.78 13.74
N ARG A 238 4.10 9.99 12.99
CA ARG A 238 2.70 9.76 13.34
C ARG A 238 2.67 8.69 14.43
N SER A 239 2.45 9.12 15.67
CA SER A 239 2.10 8.19 16.74
C SER A 239 0.72 7.64 16.45
N GLU A 240 0.55 6.32 16.50
CA GLU A 240 -0.80 5.76 16.62
C GLU A 240 -1.41 6.24 17.95
N SER A 241 -2.61 6.82 17.89
CA SER A 241 -3.52 6.79 19.03
C SER A 241 -4.42 5.58 18.81
N LEU A 242 -4.34 4.60 19.71
CA LEU A 242 -5.34 3.52 19.77
C LEU A 242 -6.75 4.13 19.78
N PRO A 243 -7.73 3.53 19.09
CA PRO A 243 -9.11 3.99 19.19
C PRO A 243 -9.56 4.00 20.66
N PRO A 244 -10.27 5.03 21.13
CA PRO A 244 -10.77 5.07 22.49
C PRO A 244 -11.82 3.95 22.66
N GLY A 245 -11.40 2.84 23.28
CA GLY A 245 -12.24 1.66 23.48
C GLY A 245 -11.50 0.43 24.01
N GLU A 246 -10.19 0.30 23.77
CA GLU A 246 -9.41 -0.88 24.22
C GLU A 246 -8.73 -0.74 25.59
N THR A 247 -8.87 0.41 26.28
CA THR A 247 -8.32 0.61 27.63
C THR A 247 -9.25 0.20 28.78
N GLY A 248 -10.42 -0.38 28.47
CA GLY A 248 -11.44 -0.66 29.48
C GLY A 248 -11.78 -2.13 29.61
N LEU A 249 -10.85 -3.00 30.02
CA LEU A 249 -11.14 -4.33 30.59
C LEU A 249 -9.89 -5.01 31.18
N LEU A 250 -9.25 -4.36 32.16
CA LEU A 250 -8.36 -5.03 33.12
C LEU A 250 -8.54 -4.37 34.49
N THR A 251 -9.65 -4.64 35.15
CA THR A 251 -9.82 -4.41 36.60
C THR A 251 -10.03 -5.77 37.26
N ASP A 252 -8.93 -6.37 37.68
CA ASP A 252 -8.69 -6.98 39.00
C ASP A 252 -7.56 -8.00 38.90
N ALA A 253 -6.40 -7.67 39.49
CA ALA A 253 -5.63 -8.56 40.38
C ALA A 253 -4.23 -7.98 40.65
N THR A 254 -4.03 -7.60 41.91
CA THR A 254 -2.79 -7.65 42.69
C THR A 254 -1.55 -6.86 42.23
N GLU A 255 -1.14 -5.98 43.15
CA GLU A 255 0.07 -5.15 43.15
C GLU A 255 1.35 -5.92 42.75
N ALA A 256 1.99 -5.45 41.68
CA ALA A 256 3.41 -5.66 41.41
C ALA A 256 4.07 -4.30 41.12
N PRO A 257 5.34 -4.07 41.51
CA PRO A 257 5.98 -2.77 41.33
C PRO A 257 6.21 -2.46 39.84
N PRO A 258 6.30 -1.18 39.44
CA PRO A 258 6.44 -0.81 38.05
C PRO A 258 7.83 -1.18 37.51
N GLU A 259 7.89 -2.04 36.50
CA GLU A 259 9.10 -2.23 35.71
C GLU A 259 9.36 -0.96 34.87
N GLU A 260 10.54 -0.37 35.08
CA GLU A 260 11.10 0.67 34.22
C GLU A 260 11.35 0.10 32.81
N GLY A 261 10.43 0.36 31.89
CA GLY A 261 10.60 -0.10 30.51
C GLY A 261 9.39 0.02 29.59
N ALA A 262 8.38 0.84 29.91
CA ALA A 262 7.25 1.07 29.03
C ALA A 262 7.68 1.92 27.80
N THR A 263 8.30 1.27 26.82
CA THR A 263 8.43 1.78 25.47
C THR A 263 7.03 2.03 24.93
N GLY A 264 6.68 3.30 24.69
CA GLY A 264 5.45 3.68 24.01
C GLY A 264 5.31 3.00 22.63
N PRO A 265 4.12 3.02 22.03
CA PRO A 265 3.86 2.32 20.77
C PRO A 265 4.89 2.72 19.70
N GLU A 266 5.59 1.73 19.15
CA GLU A 266 6.59 1.94 18.10
C GLU A 266 5.94 2.61 16.89
N PRO A 267 6.51 3.68 16.33
CA PRO A 267 5.95 4.31 15.13
C PRO A 267 6.09 3.36 13.94
N ILE A 268 4.96 2.80 13.49
CA ILE A 268 4.87 1.85 12.36
C ILE A 268 5.17 2.54 11.00
N GLY A 269 5.33 3.88 10.98
CA GLY A 269 5.83 4.62 9.83
C GLY A 269 6.07 6.11 10.13
N VAL A 270 6.94 6.72 9.32
CA VAL A 270 7.31 8.14 9.38
C VAL A 270 7.14 8.76 8.02
N GLU A 271 6.59 9.96 8.01
CA GLU A 271 6.64 10.82 6.83
C GLU A 271 7.92 11.66 6.90
N LEU A 272 8.83 11.42 5.96
CA LEU A 272 10.07 12.15 5.81
C LEU A 272 9.93 13.08 4.59
N LEU A 273 9.91 14.37 4.87
CA LEU A 273 9.96 15.41 3.83
C LEU A 273 11.41 15.82 3.62
N ILE A 274 11.87 15.81 2.37
CA ILE A 274 13.21 16.25 1.98
C ILE A 274 13.04 17.33 0.92
N ALA A 275 13.54 18.54 1.19
CA ALA A 275 13.70 19.58 0.19
C ALA A 275 15.16 19.61 -0.25
N VAL A 276 15.43 19.53 -1.55
CA VAL A 276 16.78 19.52 -2.12
C VAL A 276 16.82 20.43 -3.34
N PRO A 277 17.86 21.24 -3.55
CA PRO A 277 18.06 21.91 -4.84
C PRO A 277 17.97 20.91 -5.99
N ASP A 278 17.30 21.31 -7.08
CA ASP A 278 17.13 20.46 -8.24
C ASP A 278 18.48 20.14 -8.88
N GLN A 279 18.80 18.85 -8.91
CA GLN A 279 20.05 18.32 -9.44
C GLN A 279 19.85 16.85 -9.84
N PRO A 280 20.68 16.31 -10.74
CA PRO A 280 20.59 14.91 -11.14
C PRO A 280 20.73 13.94 -9.96
N GLY A 281 19.96 12.85 -10.01
CA GLY A 281 20.17 11.69 -9.13
C GLY A 281 19.67 11.84 -7.70
N VAL A 282 18.91 12.90 -7.38
CA VAL A 282 18.37 13.12 -6.04
C VAL A 282 17.54 11.93 -5.53
N LEU A 283 16.64 11.38 -6.36
CA LEU A 283 15.82 10.22 -5.99
C LEU A 283 16.69 9.01 -5.65
N ALA A 284 17.63 8.67 -6.53
CA ALA A 284 18.51 7.53 -6.35
C ALA A 284 19.38 7.68 -5.10
N THR A 285 19.96 8.87 -4.92
CA THR A 285 20.82 9.21 -3.79
C THR A 285 20.06 9.15 -2.47
N ALA A 286 18.88 9.77 -2.39
CA ALA A 286 18.01 9.70 -1.22
C ALA A 286 17.61 8.26 -0.90
N ALA A 287 17.16 7.48 -1.88
CA ALA A 287 16.85 6.06 -1.69
C ALA A 287 18.05 5.25 -1.17
N GLY A 288 19.25 5.56 -1.64
CA GLY A 288 20.49 4.94 -1.18
C GLY A 288 20.79 5.23 0.29
N VAL A 289 20.70 6.49 0.70
CA VAL A 289 20.89 6.91 2.10
C VAL A 289 19.85 6.26 3.01
N LEU A 290 18.57 6.24 2.61
CA LEU A 290 17.52 5.57 3.39
C LEU A 290 17.81 4.07 3.56
N ALA A 291 18.27 3.39 2.51
CA ALA A 291 18.66 1.99 2.57
C ALA A 291 19.88 1.74 3.49
N LEU A 292 20.87 2.64 3.51
CA LEU A 292 22.00 2.56 4.44
C LEU A 292 21.56 2.64 5.91
N HIS A 293 20.56 3.50 6.19
CA HIS A 293 19.95 3.66 7.51
C HIS A 293 18.89 2.61 7.87
N ARG A 294 18.72 1.55 7.05
CA ARG A 294 17.73 0.47 7.27
C ARG A 294 16.29 0.97 7.30
N LEU A 295 15.99 1.99 6.51
CA LEU A 295 14.63 2.50 6.35
C LEU A 295 13.98 1.79 5.16
N THR A 296 12.90 1.07 5.43
CA THR A 296 12.06 0.46 4.41
C THR A 296 11.19 1.55 3.79
N VAL A 297 11.33 1.77 2.49
CA VAL A 297 10.50 2.74 1.75
C VAL A 297 9.18 2.07 1.38
N ARG A 298 8.07 2.73 1.69
CA ARG A 298 6.70 2.29 1.36
C ARG A 298 6.08 3.11 0.25
N ALA A 299 6.45 4.38 0.16
CA ALA A 299 6.05 5.28 -0.91
C ALA A 299 7.07 6.43 -0.99
N ALA A 300 7.23 6.98 -2.19
CA ALA A 300 8.04 8.15 -2.44
C ALA A 300 7.36 9.00 -3.52
N ASP A 301 7.01 10.24 -3.19
CA ASP A 301 6.50 11.23 -4.12
C ASP A 301 7.60 12.27 -4.38
N LEU A 302 7.79 12.70 -5.64
CA LEU A 302 8.80 13.67 -6.05
C LEU A 302 8.14 14.80 -6.84
N ARG A 303 8.25 16.03 -6.33
CA ARG A 303 7.69 17.22 -6.98
C ARG A 303 8.73 18.31 -7.11
N ALA A 304 8.82 18.90 -8.30
CA ALA A 304 9.50 20.16 -8.48
C ALA A 304 8.60 21.30 -7.99
N VAL A 305 9.15 22.18 -7.16
CA VAL A 305 8.50 23.40 -6.68
C VAL A 305 9.24 24.61 -7.24
N ALA A 306 8.49 25.47 -7.93
CA ALA A 306 8.95 26.80 -8.30
C ALA A 306 8.89 27.70 -7.06
N LEU A 307 9.96 28.45 -6.80
CA LEU A 307 10.00 29.38 -5.68
C LEU A 307 9.19 30.64 -6.02
N PRO A 308 8.69 31.39 -5.02
CA PRO A 308 8.00 32.65 -5.26
C PRO A 308 8.87 33.63 -6.06
N SER A 309 8.28 34.26 -7.08
CA SER A 309 8.94 35.08 -8.11
C SER A 309 9.78 36.26 -7.58
N GLU A 310 9.61 36.65 -6.31
CA GLU A 310 10.40 37.72 -5.67
C GLU A 310 11.87 37.32 -5.38
N LEU A 311 12.17 36.01 -5.38
CA LEU A 311 13.53 35.46 -5.18
C LEU A 311 14.23 35.09 -6.50
N ASP A 312 13.48 34.96 -7.60
CA ASP A 312 13.98 34.69 -8.96
C ASP A 312 14.74 35.88 -9.58
N ALA A 313 14.66 37.07 -8.97
CA ALA A 313 15.32 38.29 -9.45
C ALA A 313 16.87 38.22 -9.49
N ALA A 314 17.47 37.17 -8.91
CA ALA A 314 18.91 36.94 -8.87
C ALA A 314 19.46 36.04 -10.00
N GLY A 315 18.61 35.56 -10.93
CA GLY A 315 19.09 34.79 -12.09
C GLY A 315 19.64 33.39 -11.77
N ALA A 316 19.32 32.85 -10.58
CA ALA A 316 19.65 31.47 -10.23
C ALA A 316 18.62 30.51 -10.86
N VAL A 317 18.98 29.91 -11.99
CA VAL A 317 18.21 28.84 -12.63
C VAL A 317 18.31 27.59 -11.75
N GLY A 318 17.35 27.39 -10.85
CA GLY A 318 17.30 26.18 -10.02
C GLY A 318 16.01 26.06 -9.25
N GLY A 319 15.20 25.05 -9.59
CA GLY A 319 14.03 24.66 -8.80
C GLY A 319 14.43 23.95 -7.52
N VAL A 320 13.46 23.71 -6.64
CA VAL A 320 13.66 22.83 -5.47
C VAL A 320 12.81 21.58 -5.66
N LEU A 321 13.44 20.43 -5.49
CA LEU A 321 12.74 19.15 -5.44
C LEU A 321 12.27 18.90 -4.01
N LEU A 322 10.97 18.72 -3.85
CA LEU A 322 10.36 18.16 -2.64
C LEU A 322 10.14 16.67 -2.82
N LEU A 323 10.67 15.90 -1.88
CA LEU A 323 10.46 14.47 -1.81
C LEU A 323 9.67 14.14 -0.54
N SER A 324 8.49 13.57 -0.71
CA SER A 324 7.73 13.01 0.40
C SER A 324 7.93 11.51 0.45
N TRP A 325 8.70 11.05 1.43
CA TRP A 325 8.98 9.65 1.65
C TRP A 325 8.14 9.12 2.80
N ARG A 326 7.54 7.95 2.60
CA ARG A 326 6.96 7.17 3.70
C ARG A 326 7.89 6.02 4.01
N VAL A 327 8.47 6.04 5.20
CA VAL A 327 9.49 5.08 5.61
C VAL A 327 9.16 4.42 6.95
N ALA A 328 9.62 3.20 7.15
CA ALA A 328 9.58 2.53 8.46
C ALA A 328 10.96 1.95 8.79
N ALA A 329 11.38 2.06 10.04
CA ALA A 329 12.62 1.44 10.50
C ALA A 329 12.50 -0.09 10.42
N GLU A 330 13.50 -0.76 9.84
CA GLU A 330 13.54 -2.23 9.80
C GLU A 330 13.71 -2.81 11.22
N TYR A 331 14.46 -2.11 12.08
CA TYR A 331 14.65 -2.45 13.50
C TYR A 331 14.88 -1.19 14.34
N GLY A 332 14.30 -1.15 15.54
CA GLY A 332 14.59 -0.14 16.55
C GLY A 332 14.05 1.26 16.24
N SER A 333 14.62 2.27 16.89
CA SER A 333 14.19 3.65 16.74
C SER A 333 14.71 4.31 15.46
N LEU A 334 13.97 5.32 15.01
CA LEU A 334 14.30 6.08 13.81
C LEU A 334 15.61 6.85 13.97
N PRO A 335 16.42 6.97 12.89
CA PRO A 335 17.62 7.79 12.92
C PRO A 335 17.27 9.27 13.13
N GLN A 336 18.16 9.99 13.80
CA GLN A 336 18.04 11.44 13.97
C GLN A 336 18.07 12.16 12.61
N ALA A 337 17.16 13.11 12.39
CA ALA A 337 17.08 13.89 11.14
C ALA A 337 18.43 14.49 10.73
N ALA A 338 19.21 14.99 11.69
CA ALA A 338 20.53 15.58 11.43
C ALA A 338 21.54 14.58 10.84
N ARG A 339 21.48 13.30 11.24
CA ARG A 339 22.35 12.25 10.67
C ARG A 339 21.96 11.93 9.24
N LEU A 340 20.66 11.72 8.98
CA LEU A 340 20.14 11.53 7.63
C LEU A 340 20.51 12.70 6.72
N ARG A 341 20.37 13.94 7.21
CA ARG A 341 20.76 15.16 6.49
C ARG A 341 22.23 15.16 6.11
N ASN A 342 23.11 14.84 7.06
CA ASN A 342 24.56 14.87 6.82
C ASN A 342 24.99 13.80 5.82
N ASP A 343 24.45 12.58 5.93
CA ASP A 343 24.76 11.53 4.95
C ASP A 343 24.16 11.83 3.56
N LEU A 344 22.99 12.49 3.49
CA LEU A 344 22.43 12.96 2.23
C LEU A 344 23.30 14.06 1.60
N LEU A 345 23.76 15.04 2.38
CA LEU A 345 24.73 16.04 1.94
C LEU A 345 25.98 15.40 1.34
N ARG A 346 26.61 14.49 2.10
CA ARG A 346 27.82 13.77 1.69
C ARG A 346 27.61 12.87 0.47
N ALA A 347 26.41 12.35 0.29
CA ALA A 347 26.09 11.55 -0.88
C ALA A 347 25.90 12.42 -2.13
N LEU A 348 25.24 13.56 -1.98
CA LEU A 348 25.01 14.51 -3.07
C LEU A 348 26.31 15.21 -3.51
N ASP A 349 27.24 15.48 -2.59
CA ASP A 349 28.57 16.03 -2.90
C ASP A 349 29.60 14.98 -3.35
N GLY A 350 29.23 13.69 -3.35
CA GLY A 350 30.07 12.58 -3.78
C GLY A 350 31.11 12.09 -2.76
N SER A 351 31.18 12.68 -1.56
CA SER A 351 32.09 12.23 -0.49
C SER A 351 31.65 10.94 0.23
N LEU A 352 30.43 10.47 -0.04
CA LEU A 352 29.91 9.16 0.40
C LEU A 352 29.61 8.27 -0.80
N ASP A 353 30.44 7.25 -1.01
CA ASP A 353 30.21 6.20 -2.01
C ASP A 353 29.07 5.27 -1.56
N ILE A 354 27.84 5.63 -1.94
CA ILE A 354 26.62 4.83 -1.68
C ILE A 354 26.74 3.45 -2.31
N VAL A 355 27.30 3.34 -3.52
CA VAL A 355 27.33 2.08 -4.29
C VAL A 355 28.19 1.06 -3.56
N ALA A 356 29.41 1.45 -3.16
CA ALA A 356 30.30 0.59 -2.41
C ALA A 356 29.67 0.16 -1.08
N ARG A 357 29.05 1.09 -0.34
CA ARG A 357 28.44 0.80 0.97
C ARG A 357 27.23 -0.12 0.88
N LEU A 358 26.40 0.02 -0.15
CA LEU A 358 25.30 -0.90 -0.41
C LEU A 358 25.81 -2.27 -0.84
N ALA A 359 26.85 -2.34 -1.67
CA ALA A 359 27.47 -3.60 -2.09
C ALA A 359 28.09 -4.38 -0.91
N GLU A 360 28.81 -3.70 -0.01
CA GLU A 360 29.33 -4.28 1.22
C GLU A 360 28.21 -4.89 2.07
N ARG A 361 27.09 -4.17 2.20
CA ARG A 361 25.92 -4.62 2.95
C ARG A 361 25.24 -5.82 2.31
N GLU A 362 25.04 -5.80 0.99
CA GLU A 362 24.46 -6.92 0.25
C GLU A 362 25.33 -8.17 0.39
N ALA A 363 26.65 -8.03 0.31
CA ALA A 363 27.61 -9.12 0.53
C ALA A 363 27.51 -9.69 1.96
N ALA A 364 27.33 -8.84 2.97
CA ALA A 364 27.09 -9.28 4.35
C ALA A 364 25.75 -10.03 4.49
N TYR A 365 24.70 -9.60 3.77
CA TYR A 365 23.40 -10.26 3.77
C TYR A 365 23.46 -11.65 3.11
N ARG A 366 24.23 -11.81 2.02
CA ARG A 366 24.45 -13.10 1.36
C ARG A 366 25.24 -14.11 2.20
N LYS A 367 26.06 -13.65 3.17
CA LYS A 367 26.86 -14.53 4.04
C LYS A 367 26.02 -15.35 5.03
N TYR A 368 24.79 -14.95 5.32
CA TYR A 368 23.86 -15.67 6.21
C TYR A 368 22.61 -16.13 5.46
N PRO A 369 22.69 -17.23 4.68
CA PRO A 369 21.55 -17.68 3.89
C PRO A 369 20.41 -18.14 4.79
N ARG A 370 19.29 -17.41 4.80
CA ARG A 370 18.00 -17.99 5.19
C ARG A 370 17.68 -19.09 4.17
N ARG A 371 17.57 -20.33 4.67
CA ARG A 371 17.18 -21.60 4.01
C ARG A 371 17.21 -21.65 2.47
N ARG A 372 18.09 -22.53 1.95
CA ARG A 372 18.15 -23.07 0.58
C ARG A 372 16.79 -23.19 -0.12
N GLY A 373 16.73 -22.79 -1.40
CA GLY A 373 15.92 -23.51 -2.39
C GLY A 373 15.24 -22.69 -3.48
N VAL A 374 15.02 -21.39 -3.30
CA VAL A 374 14.27 -20.59 -4.29
C VAL A 374 15.23 -19.63 -4.99
N HIS A 375 15.60 -19.94 -6.24
CA HIS A 375 16.13 -18.92 -7.13
C HIS A 375 15.02 -17.90 -7.36
N ALA A 376 15.23 -16.67 -6.92
CA ALA A 376 14.28 -15.61 -7.23
C ALA A 376 14.18 -15.46 -8.76
N PRO A 377 12.97 -15.27 -9.29
CA PRO A 377 12.80 -15.01 -10.71
C PRO A 377 13.61 -13.77 -11.11
N PRO A 378 14.10 -13.70 -12.36
CA PRO A 378 14.80 -12.52 -12.85
C PRO A 378 13.89 -11.29 -12.75
N PRO A 379 14.47 -10.10 -12.56
CA PRO A 379 13.69 -8.87 -12.53
C PRO A 379 12.92 -8.71 -13.86
N ARG A 380 11.72 -8.16 -13.78
CA ARG A 380 10.85 -7.85 -14.92
C ARG A 380 10.37 -6.43 -14.82
N VAL A 381 10.47 -5.69 -15.91
CA VAL A 381 9.96 -4.32 -15.99
C VAL A 381 8.94 -4.25 -17.12
N THR A 382 7.73 -3.83 -16.80
CA THR A 382 6.62 -3.75 -17.76
C THR A 382 6.00 -2.35 -17.76
N VAL A 383 5.65 -1.84 -18.94
CA VAL A 383 4.88 -0.61 -19.08
C VAL A 383 3.40 -0.94 -18.87
N ALA A 384 2.74 -0.29 -17.90
CA ALA A 384 1.33 -0.50 -17.64
C ALA A 384 0.47 0.38 -18.58
N PRO A 385 -0.27 -0.20 -19.55
CA PRO A 385 -1.03 0.56 -20.53
C PRO A 385 -2.23 1.26 -19.87
N GLY A 386 -2.54 2.48 -20.34
CA GLY A 386 -3.74 3.22 -19.94
C GLY A 386 -3.86 3.54 -18.44
N SER A 387 -2.79 3.39 -17.67
CA SER A 387 -2.83 3.53 -16.21
C SER A 387 -2.77 4.98 -15.73
N SER A 388 -2.40 5.92 -16.60
CA SER A 388 -2.30 7.35 -16.29
C SER A 388 -2.39 8.18 -17.57
N GLN A 389 -2.95 9.40 -17.47
CA GLN A 389 -2.87 10.42 -18.54
C GLN A 389 -1.74 11.43 -18.31
N LEU A 390 -1.17 11.44 -17.10
CA LEU A 390 -0.19 12.43 -16.65
C LEU A 390 1.24 11.89 -16.69
N ALA A 391 1.41 10.56 -16.69
CA ALA A 391 2.72 9.91 -16.74
C ALA A 391 2.66 8.55 -17.44
N THR A 392 3.82 8.00 -17.78
CA THR A 392 3.96 6.59 -18.15
C THR A 392 4.23 5.77 -16.88
N VAL A 393 3.50 4.69 -16.66
CA VAL A 393 3.67 3.85 -15.47
C VAL A 393 4.56 2.65 -15.79
N LEU A 394 5.69 2.53 -15.10
CA LEU A 394 6.59 1.37 -15.16
C LEU A 394 6.40 0.52 -13.91
N GLU A 395 5.97 -0.73 -14.09
CA GLU A 395 5.90 -1.74 -13.03
C GLU A 395 7.20 -2.56 -13.02
N VAL A 396 7.92 -2.52 -11.89
CA VAL A 396 9.14 -3.27 -11.64
C VAL A 396 8.85 -4.40 -10.66
N ARG A 397 9.05 -5.64 -11.09
CA ARG A 397 8.99 -6.82 -10.22
C ARG A 397 10.38 -7.41 -10.08
N ALA A 398 10.93 -7.42 -8.87
CA ALA A 398 12.27 -7.92 -8.60
C ALA A 398 12.37 -8.56 -7.21
N GLN A 399 13.44 -9.30 -6.94
CA GLN A 399 13.74 -9.74 -5.58
C GLN A 399 14.06 -8.51 -4.72
N ASP A 400 13.45 -8.43 -3.53
CA ASP A 400 13.78 -7.35 -2.59
C ASP A 400 15.19 -7.54 -2.04
N ALA A 401 15.98 -6.48 -2.09
CA ALA A 401 17.37 -6.46 -1.66
C ALA A 401 17.78 -5.03 -1.25
N PRO A 402 18.71 -4.89 -0.28
CA PRO A 402 19.20 -3.57 0.13
C PRO A 402 19.67 -2.75 -1.08
N GLY A 403 19.11 -1.56 -1.25
CA GLY A 403 19.48 -0.66 -2.35
C GLY A 403 18.81 -0.96 -3.69
N LEU A 404 17.77 -1.80 -3.75
CA LEU A 404 16.99 -2.01 -4.98
C LEU A 404 16.46 -0.67 -5.54
N LEU A 405 15.79 0.14 -4.71
CA LEU A 405 15.24 1.42 -5.13
C LEU A 405 16.33 2.41 -5.61
N HIS A 406 17.52 2.39 -5.00
CA HIS A 406 18.67 3.17 -5.48
C HIS A 406 19.07 2.74 -6.90
N ARG A 407 19.17 1.43 -7.16
CA ARG A 407 19.51 0.90 -8.49
C ARG A 407 18.47 1.25 -9.54
N ILE A 408 17.18 1.12 -9.20
CA ILE A 408 16.08 1.51 -10.10
C ILE A 408 16.14 3.01 -10.39
N GLY A 409 16.26 3.84 -9.36
CA GLY A 409 16.38 5.30 -9.51
C GLY A 409 17.55 5.70 -10.40
N ARG A 410 18.73 5.07 -10.22
CA ARG A 410 19.87 5.30 -11.12
C ARG A 410 19.54 4.87 -12.55
N ALA A 411 18.94 3.71 -12.76
CA ALA A 411 18.65 3.23 -14.11
C ALA A 411 17.66 4.17 -14.85
N LEU A 412 16.66 4.70 -14.14
CA LEU A 412 15.72 5.69 -14.67
C LEU A 412 16.42 7.00 -15.02
N GLU A 413 17.30 7.48 -14.13
CA GLU A 413 18.11 8.68 -14.38
C GLU A 413 19.02 8.53 -15.61
N HIS A 414 19.72 7.40 -15.75
CA HIS A 414 20.57 7.15 -16.94
C HIS A 414 19.75 7.03 -18.23
N ALA A 415 18.46 6.70 -18.12
CA ALA A 415 17.55 6.67 -19.25
C ALA A 415 17.00 8.06 -19.62
N GLY A 416 17.30 9.10 -18.83
CA GLY A 416 16.88 10.47 -19.08
C GLY A 416 15.39 10.71 -18.85
N VAL A 417 14.78 10.03 -17.88
CA VAL A 417 13.36 10.23 -17.52
C VAL A 417 13.23 10.85 -16.15
N ALA A 418 12.23 11.73 -15.98
CA ALA A 418 11.88 12.28 -14.69
C ALA A 418 10.88 11.36 -13.97
N VAL A 419 11.05 11.18 -12.67
CA VAL A 419 10.11 10.42 -11.83
C VAL A 419 9.16 11.41 -11.15
N ARG A 420 7.86 11.28 -11.40
CA ARG A 420 6.81 12.07 -10.73
C ARG A 420 6.44 11.46 -9.38
N SER A 421 6.21 10.15 -9.37
CA SER A 421 5.85 9.43 -8.15
C SER A 421 6.32 7.98 -8.24
N ALA A 422 6.61 7.39 -7.08
CA ALA A 422 7.06 6.02 -6.94
C ALA A 422 6.36 5.33 -5.76
N HIS A 423 5.68 4.24 -6.04
CA HIS A 423 5.02 3.42 -5.03
C HIS A 423 5.79 2.12 -4.86
N VAL A 424 6.30 1.87 -3.66
CA VAL A 424 7.24 0.78 -3.39
C VAL A 424 6.56 -0.23 -2.47
N SER A 425 6.36 -1.45 -2.96
CA SER A 425 5.62 -2.47 -2.22
C SER A 425 6.39 -3.79 -2.18
N THR A 426 6.84 -4.18 -0.98
CA THR A 426 7.42 -5.50 -0.77
C THR A 426 6.33 -6.52 -0.44
N LEU A 427 6.23 -7.59 -1.25
CA LEU A 427 5.41 -8.77 -0.99
C LEU A 427 6.32 -9.98 -0.73
N GLY A 428 6.48 -10.35 0.54
CA GLY A 428 7.36 -11.45 0.93
C GLY A 428 8.82 -11.14 0.62
N ALA A 429 9.43 -11.89 -0.31
CA ALA A 429 10.81 -11.69 -0.75
C ALA A 429 10.94 -10.90 -2.07
N ASN A 430 9.83 -10.45 -2.64
CA ASN A 430 9.80 -9.72 -3.91
C ASN A 430 9.29 -8.29 -3.71
N ALA A 431 9.92 -7.33 -4.38
CA ALA A 431 9.43 -5.98 -4.55
C ALA A 431 8.57 -5.89 -5.82
N VAL A 432 7.45 -5.17 -5.70
CA VAL A 432 6.55 -4.79 -6.78
C VAL A 432 6.38 -3.28 -6.70
N ASP A 433 7.19 -2.59 -7.48
CA ASP A 433 7.30 -1.14 -7.44
C ASP A 433 6.67 -0.54 -8.70
N ALA A 434 5.97 0.58 -8.56
CA ALA A 434 5.38 1.31 -9.66
C ALA A 434 5.97 2.72 -9.72
N PHE A 435 6.54 3.09 -10.87
CA PHE A 435 7.14 4.40 -11.12
C PHE A 435 6.34 5.14 -12.19
N TYR A 436 5.87 6.34 -11.86
CA TYR A 436 5.21 7.26 -12.78
C TYR A 436 6.28 8.17 -13.36
N VAL A 437 6.62 7.97 -14.64
CA VAL A 437 7.72 8.66 -15.32
C VAL A 437 7.23 9.56 -16.44
N THR A 438 7.92 10.68 -16.62
CA THR A 438 7.66 11.67 -17.67
C THR A 438 8.93 11.97 -18.43
N ASP A 439 8.78 12.55 -19.63
CA ASP A 439 9.90 13.19 -20.32
C ASP A 439 10.27 14.54 -19.66
N ASP A 440 11.29 15.20 -20.18
CA ASP A 440 11.77 16.50 -19.69
C ASP A 440 10.72 17.61 -19.77
N SER A 441 9.67 17.44 -20.59
CA SER A 441 8.54 18.37 -20.69
C SER A 441 7.43 18.11 -19.67
N GLY A 442 7.58 17.06 -18.85
CA GLY A 442 6.56 16.61 -17.91
C GLY A 442 5.42 15.82 -18.56
N ALA A 443 5.58 15.40 -19.82
CA ALA A 443 4.57 14.62 -20.54
C ALA A 443 4.82 13.10 -20.45
N PRO A 444 3.78 12.26 -20.62
CA PRO A 444 3.97 10.81 -20.73
C PRO A 444 4.91 10.43 -21.88
N LEU A 445 5.77 9.44 -21.65
CA LEU A 445 6.70 8.93 -22.64
C LEU A 445 5.97 8.35 -23.86
N LYS A 446 6.53 8.56 -25.05
CA LYS A 446 6.04 7.87 -26.26
C LYS A 446 6.22 6.35 -26.13
N PRO A 447 5.33 5.51 -26.70
CA PRO A 447 5.36 4.07 -26.49
C PRO A 447 6.70 3.38 -26.78
N MET A 448 7.41 3.79 -27.84
CA MET A 448 8.74 3.26 -28.16
C MET A 448 9.77 3.59 -27.08
N HIS A 449 9.80 4.85 -26.63
CA HIS A 449 10.72 5.30 -25.61
C HIS A 449 10.41 4.67 -24.24
N ALA A 450 9.12 4.52 -23.89
CA ALA A 450 8.70 3.80 -22.69
C ALA A 450 9.20 2.34 -22.66
N ALA A 451 9.12 1.65 -23.80
CA ALA A 451 9.62 0.28 -23.93
C ALA A 451 11.15 0.20 -23.83
N GLU A 452 11.87 1.16 -24.41
CA GLU A 452 13.33 1.28 -24.29
C GLU A 452 13.77 1.51 -22.84
N VAL A 453 13.11 2.44 -22.13
CA VAL A 453 13.36 2.71 -20.72
C VAL A 453 13.12 1.45 -19.88
N ALA A 454 11.99 0.76 -20.08
CA ALA A 454 11.70 -0.50 -19.37
C ALA A 454 12.80 -1.55 -19.59
N GLN A 455 13.24 -1.76 -20.84
CA GLN A 455 14.33 -2.69 -21.14
C GLN A 455 15.67 -2.28 -20.53
N ASN A 456 15.99 -0.99 -20.50
CA ASN A 456 17.22 -0.47 -19.89
C ASN A 456 17.22 -0.69 -18.38
N VAL A 457 16.10 -0.42 -17.70
CA VAL A 457 15.93 -0.70 -16.26
C VAL A 457 16.03 -2.19 -15.99
N GLU A 458 15.36 -3.05 -16.76
CA GLU A 458 15.46 -4.51 -16.59
C GLU A 458 16.90 -5.02 -16.75
N ARG A 459 17.64 -4.51 -17.74
CA ARG A 459 19.05 -4.86 -17.98
C ARG A 459 19.95 -4.40 -16.83
N ALA A 460 19.72 -3.20 -16.30
CA ALA A 460 20.47 -2.66 -15.17
C ALA A 460 20.25 -3.47 -13.89
N LEU A 461 19.05 -4.01 -13.68
CA LEU A 461 18.74 -4.86 -12.52
C LEU A 461 19.27 -6.30 -12.66
N THR A 462 19.43 -6.78 -13.90
CA THR A 462 19.94 -8.14 -14.18
C THR A 462 21.47 -8.20 -14.08
N SER A 463 22.16 -7.08 -14.34
CA SER A 463 23.62 -7.01 -14.31
C SER A 463 24.11 -6.70 -12.89
N PRO A 464 25.13 -7.40 -12.34
CA PRO A 464 25.74 -6.97 -11.08
C PRO A 464 26.34 -5.55 -11.24
N PRO A 465 26.33 -4.71 -10.20
CA PRO A 465 26.91 -3.37 -10.29
C PRO A 465 28.37 -3.47 -10.74
N PRO A 466 28.84 -2.57 -11.64
CA PRO A 466 30.23 -2.57 -12.06
C PRO A 466 31.15 -2.36 -10.85
N PRO A 467 32.31 -3.03 -10.79
CA PRO A 467 33.26 -2.80 -9.71
C PRO A 467 33.73 -1.33 -9.73
N SER A 468 33.80 -0.70 -8.55
CA SER A 468 34.32 0.66 -8.41
C SER A 468 35.71 0.78 -9.05
N PRO A 469 36.02 1.88 -9.75
CA PRO A 469 37.37 2.10 -10.27
C PRO A 469 38.34 2.13 -9.09
N SER A 470 39.30 1.21 -9.11
CA SER A 470 40.37 1.17 -8.12
C SER A 470 41.16 2.47 -8.24
N GLY A 471 41.15 3.29 -7.19
CA GLY A 471 41.96 4.51 -7.14
C GLY A 471 43.43 4.17 -7.39
N VAL A 472 44.04 4.88 -8.33
CA VAL A 472 45.49 4.97 -8.52
C VAL A 472 45.99 6.19 -7.77
#